data_AF-A0A6I9NWE5-F1
#
_entry.id   AF-A0A6I9NWE5-F1
#
_cell.length_a   1.000
_cell.length_b   1.000
_cell.length_c   1.000
_cell.angle_alpha   90.00
_cell.angle_beta   90.00
_cell.angle_gamma   90.00
#
_symmetry.space_group_name_H-M   'P 1'
#
loop_
_entity.id
_entity.type
_entity.pdbx_description
1 polymer ?
#
loop_
_entity_poly.entity_id
_entity_poly.type
_entity_poly.pdbx_seq_one_letter_code
_entity_poly.pdbx_strand_id
1 'polypeptide(L)'
;MALAKENQALSYRDVRVNSDMAHKSPHYIHVLYHNGDLRPPVYHHVPVWGSSDGGESYLTLALEVALMGMGQQRIMPEGLYAQDKVCRNEEQIVLKLQELELDDLLVQTLRKQSVQLLEAGPFSGLGEVIHRESVPMHTFAKYLFTALLPHDADMAYKVALRAMRLPVLESSAGSGDGGHPHHGISIVPSRYPRWFTLGHLESQQCELASTMLTAAKGDMLRLRTVLEAIQKNIHSSSLIFKLAQDAFKIATPADNPPDITLLNVALELGLQVMRMTLSTLNWRRREMVRWLVTCATEVGK
;
A
#
# COMPACT_ATOMS: atom_id res chain seq x y z
N MET A 1 -13.19 -34.59 57.50
CA MET A 1 -12.99 -33.77 58.70
C MET A 1 -11.56 -33.23 58.62
N ALA A 2 -11.41 -31.89 58.51
CA ALA A 2 -10.27 -31.07 58.93
C ALA A 2 -8.83 -31.55 58.58
N LEU A 3 -7.93 -30.81 57.95
CA LEU A 3 -7.66 -29.37 58.07
C LEU A 3 -6.76 -28.90 56.90
N ALA A 4 -6.89 -27.61 56.62
CA ALA A 4 -6.38 -26.90 55.48
C ALA A 4 -5.05 -26.19 55.75
N LYS A 5 -4.35 -25.90 54.63
CA LYS A 5 -3.67 -24.65 54.27
C LYS A 5 -2.72 -24.00 55.30
N GLU A 6 -1.47 -23.91 54.88
CA GLU A 6 -0.59 -22.78 55.25
C GLU A 6 0.02 -22.22 53.96
N ASN A 7 -0.70 -21.27 53.35
CA ASN A 7 -0.19 -20.40 52.31
C ASN A 7 -0.18 -19.01 52.94
N GLN A 8 1.02 -18.49 53.15
CA GLN A 8 1.29 -17.30 53.94
C GLN A 8 0.70 -16.07 53.24
N ALA A 9 -0.39 -15.56 53.82
CA ALA A 9 -1.03 -14.31 53.43
C ALA A 9 -0.30 -13.14 54.10
N LEU A 10 0.32 -12.27 53.29
CA LEU A 10 0.72 -10.94 53.74
C LEU A 10 -0.34 -9.92 53.29
N SER A 11 -1.27 -9.68 54.23
CA SER A 11 -1.86 -8.39 54.60
C SER A 11 -2.16 -7.37 53.50
N TYR A 12 -3.40 -7.37 53.02
CA TYR A 12 -4.06 -6.17 52.49
C TYR A 12 -4.68 -5.40 53.65
N ARG A 13 -4.18 -4.20 53.95
CA ARG A 13 -4.90 -3.20 54.75
C ARG A 13 -4.91 -1.86 54.01
N ASP A 14 -6.12 -1.52 53.58
CA ASP A 14 -6.70 -0.17 53.41
C ASP A 14 -5.81 0.95 52.88
N VAL A 15 -5.88 1.15 51.57
CA VAL A 15 -5.89 2.51 51.00
C VAL A 15 -7.28 2.71 50.40
N ARG A 16 -8.06 3.60 51.01
CA ARG A 16 -9.39 4.02 50.55
C ARG A 16 -9.32 4.45 49.09
N VAL A 17 -10.04 3.74 48.22
CA VAL A 17 -10.28 4.13 46.83
C VAL A 17 -11.31 5.27 46.85
N ASN A 18 -10.89 6.47 46.47
CA ASN A 18 -11.82 7.55 46.15
C ASN A 18 -12.62 7.16 44.91
N SER A 19 -13.94 7.10 45.04
CA SER A 19 -14.88 6.52 44.07
C SER A 19 -15.21 7.40 42.85
N ASP A 20 -14.28 8.24 42.37
CA ASP A 20 -14.55 9.20 41.28
C ASP A 20 -13.61 9.10 40.07
N MET A 21 -12.95 7.96 39.85
CA MET A 21 -12.06 7.74 38.69
C MET A 21 -12.37 6.49 37.86
N ALA A 22 -13.63 6.09 37.79
CA ALA A 22 -14.04 4.91 37.03
C ALA A 22 -14.62 5.24 35.63
N HIS A 23 -14.10 6.23 34.88
CA HIS A 23 -14.43 6.40 33.45
C HIS A 23 -13.41 7.27 32.69
N LYS A 24 -12.16 6.82 32.50
CA LYS A 24 -11.30 7.37 31.43
C LYS A 24 -10.47 6.27 30.76
N SER A 25 -10.74 6.10 29.46
CA SER A 25 -10.10 5.18 28.51
C SER A 25 -8.59 5.47 28.36
N PRO A 26 -7.72 4.48 28.08
CA PRO A 26 -6.28 4.69 27.95
C PRO A 26 -5.93 5.17 26.53
N HIS A 27 -6.31 6.41 26.21
CA HIS A 27 -5.82 7.11 25.01
C HIS A 27 -5.38 8.51 25.42
N TYR A 28 -4.16 8.63 25.93
CA TYR A 28 -3.48 9.92 25.97
C TYR A 28 -1.98 9.68 25.74
N ILE A 29 -1.58 9.72 24.47
CA ILE A 29 -0.27 10.27 24.14
C ILE A 29 -0.37 11.73 24.59
N HIS A 30 0.51 12.14 25.52
CA HIS A 30 0.57 13.52 25.98
C HIS A 30 0.96 14.41 24.79
N VAL A 31 -0.04 14.97 24.10
CA VAL A 31 0.18 16.08 23.17
C VAL A 31 0.54 17.27 24.07
N LEU A 32 1.81 17.66 24.07
CA LEU A 32 2.25 18.87 24.76
C LEU A 32 1.63 20.07 24.03
N TYR A 33 0.57 20.62 24.61
CA TYR A 33 -0.01 21.89 24.17
C TYR A 33 1.04 23.00 24.35
N HIS A 34 1.60 23.48 23.25
CA HIS A 34 2.31 24.76 23.22
C HIS A 34 1.45 25.75 22.43
N ASN A 35 0.75 26.63 23.16
CA ASN A 35 0.09 27.85 22.65
C ASN A 35 -0.90 27.69 21.49
N GLY A 36 -1.98 26.92 21.66
CA GLY A 36 -3.23 27.09 20.87
C GLY A 36 -3.16 26.81 19.35
N ASP A 37 -1.98 26.63 18.78
CA ASP A 37 -1.75 26.15 17.43
C ASP A 37 -1.63 24.62 17.47
N LEU A 38 -2.42 23.91 16.67
CA LEU A 38 -2.21 22.50 16.38
C LEU A 38 -0.96 22.35 15.51
N ARG A 39 0.23 22.56 16.09
CA ARG A 39 1.48 22.23 15.41
C ARG A 39 1.70 20.72 15.50
N PRO A 40 2.04 20.05 14.39
CA PRO A 40 2.39 18.64 14.44
C PRO A 40 3.55 18.41 15.42
N PRO A 41 3.60 17.24 16.09
CA PRO A 41 4.70 16.93 17.00
C PRO A 41 6.02 16.95 16.25
N VAL A 42 7.00 17.71 16.76
CA VAL A 42 8.36 17.74 16.21
C VAL A 42 9.16 16.61 16.87
N TYR A 43 9.55 15.62 16.08
CA TYR A 43 10.36 14.49 16.54
C TYR A 43 11.84 14.87 16.57
N HIS A 44 12.56 14.39 17.58
CA HIS A 44 13.97 14.71 17.78
C HIS A 44 14.78 13.44 18.00
N HIS A 45 16.03 13.46 17.57
CA HIS A 45 16.96 12.35 17.77
C HIS A 45 17.39 12.31 19.23
N VAL A 46 17.14 11.17 19.89
CA VAL A 46 17.68 10.85 21.21
C VAL A 46 18.64 9.67 21.04
N PRO A 47 19.93 9.83 21.38
CA PRO A 47 20.93 8.79 21.18
C PRO A 47 20.61 7.55 22.03
N VAL A 48 20.90 6.37 21.49
CA VAL A 48 20.68 5.10 22.19
C VAL A 48 21.76 4.91 23.25
N TRP A 49 21.35 4.60 24.48
CA TRP A 49 22.28 4.47 25.59
C TRP A 49 23.24 3.29 25.37
N GLY A 50 24.55 3.55 25.39
CA GLY A 50 25.58 2.54 25.20
C GLY A 50 25.84 2.13 23.75
N SER A 51 25.20 2.76 22.76
CA SER A 51 25.55 2.54 21.35
C SER A 51 26.87 3.24 21.00
N SER A 52 27.72 2.54 20.26
CA SER A 52 28.93 3.09 19.65
C SER A 52 28.68 3.72 18.28
N ASP A 53 27.49 3.54 17.71
CA ASP A 53 27.12 4.08 16.41
C ASP A 53 26.51 5.49 16.56
N GLY A 54 27.18 6.49 16.00
CA GLY A 54 26.69 7.87 15.99
C GLY A 54 25.41 8.08 15.17
N GLY A 55 25.03 7.10 14.33
CA GLY A 55 23.80 7.13 13.54
C GLY A 55 22.56 6.53 14.24
N GLU A 56 22.74 5.86 15.38
CA GLU A 56 21.64 5.20 16.08
C GLU A 56 20.95 6.14 17.09
N SER A 57 19.66 6.38 16.85
CA SER A 57 18.78 7.10 17.76
C SER A 57 17.51 6.28 18.00
N TYR A 58 16.81 6.53 19.10
CA TYR A 58 15.50 5.91 19.32
C TYR A 58 14.51 6.23 18.20
N LEU A 59 14.67 7.37 17.51
CA LEU A 59 13.84 7.74 16.37
C LEU A 59 14.17 6.91 15.12
N THR A 60 15.46 6.71 14.82
CA THR A 60 15.86 5.86 13.68
C THR A 60 15.46 4.40 13.92
N LEU A 61 15.63 3.90 15.15
CA LEU A 61 15.15 2.56 15.53
C LEU A 61 13.62 2.43 15.47
N ALA A 62 12.87 3.44 15.91
CA ALA A 62 11.42 3.41 15.83
C ALA A 62 10.93 3.38 14.38
N LEU A 63 11.56 4.17 13.49
CA LEU A 63 11.31 4.11 12.06
C LEU A 63 11.65 2.72 11.52
N GLU A 64 12.82 2.18 11.85
CA GLU A 64 13.27 0.86 11.42
C GLU A 64 12.24 -0.24 11.77
N VAL A 65 11.82 -0.30 13.03
CA VAL A 65 10.83 -1.26 13.51
C VAL A 65 9.47 -1.09 12.85
N ALA A 66 9.03 0.16 12.63
CA ALA A 66 7.79 0.43 11.93
C ALA A 66 7.83 -0.09 10.49
N LEU A 67 8.90 0.19 9.75
CA LEU A 67 9.08 -0.27 8.37
C LEU A 67 9.17 -1.80 8.27
N MET A 68 9.92 -2.43 9.17
CA MET A 68 10.00 -3.89 9.25
C MET A 68 8.62 -4.53 9.50
N GLY A 69 7.87 -4.00 10.48
CA GLY A 69 6.55 -4.52 10.84
C GLY A 69 5.52 -4.35 9.73
N MET A 70 5.51 -3.20 9.05
CA MET A 70 4.59 -2.96 7.92
C MET A 70 4.93 -3.81 6.70
N GLY A 71 6.23 -3.97 6.41
CA GLY A 71 6.72 -4.71 5.26
C GLY A 71 6.72 -6.23 5.44
N GLN A 72 6.38 -6.74 6.62
CA GLN A 72 6.30 -8.18 6.89
C GLN A 72 5.19 -8.83 6.05
N GLN A 73 5.54 -9.93 5.38
CA GLN A 73 4.56 -10.75 4.69
C GLN A 73 3.60 -11.39 5.70
N ARG A 74 2.30 -11.23 5.48
CA ARG A 74 1.24 -11.75 6.35
C ARG A 74 0.06 -12.24 5.53
N ILE A 75 -0.54 -13.36 5.95
CA ILE A 75 -1.76 -13.88 5.32
C ILE A 75 -2.93 -12.95 5.63
N MET A 76 -3.77 -12.70 4.63
CA MET A 76 -5.02 -11.96 4.83
C MET A 76 -5.90 -12.70 5.86
N PRO A 77 -6.32 -12.04 6.95
CA PRO A 77 -7.14 -12.71 7.95
C PRO A 77 -8.55 -13.03 7.41
N GLU A 78 -9.18 -14.01 8.02
CA GLU A 78 -10.55 -14.38 7.68
C GLU A 78 -11.58 -13.41 8.28
N GLY A 79 -12.62 -13.13 7.51
CA GLY A 79 -13.75 -12.31 7.93
C GLY A 79 -13.59 -10.82 7.63
N LEU A 80 -14.69 -10.20 7.20
CA LEU A 80 -14.75 -8.80 6.78
C LEU A 80 -14.14 -7.85 7.80
N TYR A 81 -14.48 -7.99 9.09
CA TYR A 81 -14.00 -7.10 10.14
C TYR A 81 -12.48 -7.17 10.33
N ALA A 82 -11.91 -8.38 10.32
CA ALA A 82 -10.47 -8.54 10.47
C ALA A 82 -9.71 -7.97 9.26
N GLN A 83 -10.24 -8.15 8.05
CA GLN A 83 -9.67 -7.59 6.83
C GLN A 83 -9.71 -6.06 6.83
N ASP A 84 -10.86 -5.47 7.17
CA ASP A 84 -11.02 -4.01 7.28
C ASP A 84 -10.09 -3.43 8.36
N LYS A 85 -9.97 -4.11 9.51
CA LYS A 85 -9.04 -3.73 10.58
C LYS A 85 -7.58 -3.73 10.12
N VAL A 86 -7.15 -4.73 9.34
CA VAL A 86 -5.78 -4.76 8.79
C VAL A 86 -5.54 -3.58 7.84
N CYS A 87 -6.50 -3.27 6.96
CA CYS A 87 -6.37 -2.14 6.03
C CYS A 87 -6.29 -0.80 6.79
N ARG A 88 -7.19 -0.57 7.75
CA ARG A 88 -7.19 0.66 8.56
C ARG A 88 -5.95 0.83 9.43
N ASN A 89 -5.47 -0.26 10.03
CA ASN A 89 -4.25 -0.22 10.83
C ASN A 89 -3.05 0.18 9.97
N GLU A 90 -2.95 -0.36 8.75
CA GLU A 90 -1.89 0.01 7.81
C GLU A 90 -1.97 1.50 7.45
N GLU A 91 -3.16 2.02 7.12
CA GLU A 91 -3.38 3.44 6.84
C GLU A 91 -3.00 4.34 8.03
N GLN A 92 -3.36 3.95 9.26
CA GLN A 92 -3.04 4.71 10.46
C GLN A 92 -1.53 4.80 10.73
N ILE A 93 -0.79 3.71 10.52
CA ILE A 93 0.67 3.73 10.66
C ILE A 93 1.30 4.57 9.56
N VAL A 94 0.81 4.48 8.31
CA VAL A 94 1.27 5.37 7.21
C VAL A 94 1.07 6.84 7.57
N LEU A 95 -0.10 7.23 8.10
CA LEU A 95 -0.35 8.62 8.52
C LEU A 95 0.65 9.07 9.59
N LYS A 96 0.99 8.19 10.54
CA LYS A 96 2.00 8.50 11.57
C LYS A 96 3.41 8.63 11.00
N LEU A 97 3.76 7.81 10.03
CA LEU A 97 5.05 7.91 9.35
C LEU A 97 5.15 9.19 8.49
N GLN A 98 4.04 9.65 7.91
CA GLN A 98 3.97 10.91 7.14
C GLN A 98 4.10 12.17 8.01
N GLU A 99 3.88 12.07 9.34
CA GLU A 99 4.13 13.17 10.28
C GLU A 99 5.64 13.40 10.54
N LEU A 100 6.50 12.47 10.12
CA LEU A 100 7.95 12.57 10.32
C LEU A 100 8.59 13.49 9.27
N GLU A 101 9.39 14.45 9.74
CA GLU A 101 10.32 15.20 8.88
C GLU A 101 11.57 14.36 8.66
N LEU A 102 11.80 13.91 7.42
CA LEU A 102 12.91 13.01 7.09
C LEU A 102 14.22 13.79 6.96
N ASP A 103 15.07 13.71 7.98
CA ASP A 103 16.46 14.16 7.92
C ASP A 103 17.38 13.10 7.28
N ASP A 104 18.67 13.42 7.13
CA ASP A 104 19.63 12.53 6.46
C ASP A 104 19.74 11.15 7.12
N LEU A 105 19.64 11.07 8.46
CA LEU A 105 19.70 9.81 9.20
C LEU A 105 18.46 8.96 8.97
N LEU A 106 17.27 9.57 8.97
CA LEU A 106 16.01 8.88 8.69
C LEU A 106 15.93 8.46 7.22
N VAL A 107 16.41 9.28 6.28
CA VAL A 107 16.53 8.91 4.86
C VAL A 107 17.47 7.71 4.69
N GLN A 108 18.63 7.70 5.36
CA GLN A 108 19.54 6.57 5.31
C GLN A 108 18.90 5.30 5.87
N THR A 109 18.18 5.41 6.99
CA THR A 109 17.43 4.31 7.61
C THR A 109 16.35 3.79 6.66
N LEU A 110 15.57 4.67 6.04
CA LEU A 110 14.52 4.35 5.08
C LEU A 110 15.10 3.60 3.86
N ARG A 111 16.23 4.06 3.32
CA ARG A 111 16.92 3.40 2.20
C ARG A 111 17.43 2.01 2.60
N LYS A 112 18.12 1.90 3.74
CA LYS A 112 18.60 0.62 4.28
C LYS A 112 17.45 -0.38 4.43
N GLN A 113 16.34 0.05 5.04
CA GLN A 113 15.18 -0.80 5.25
C GLN A 113 14.49 -1.19 3.94
N SER A 114 14.43 -0.30 2.96
CA SER A 114 13.84 -0.61 1.65
C SER A 114 14.63 -1.69 0.89
N VAL A 115 15.98 -1.67 0.99
CA VAL A 115 16.83 -2.74 0.45
C VAL A 115 16.52 -4.07 1.15
N GLN A 116 16.51 -4.06 2.49
CA GLN A 116 16.23 -5.27 3.27
C GLN A 116 14.84 -5.85 2.95
N LEU A 117 13.82 -5.02 2.80
CA LEU A 117 12.47 -5.48 2.43
C LEU A 117 12.42 -6.12 1.04
N LEU A 118 13.19 -5.62 0.07
CA LEU A 118 13.28 -6.23 -1.26
C LEU A 118 14.03 -7.57 -1.26
N GLU A 119 14.99 -7.73 -0.34
CA GLU A 119 15.91 -8.88 -0.26
C GLU A 119 15.51 -9.93 0.78
N ALA A 120 14.60 -9.62 1.71
CA ALA A 120 14.19 -10.49 2.82
C ALA A 120 13.40 -11.76 2.42
N GLY A 121 13.36 -12.09 1.12
CA GLY A 121 12.74 -13.30 0.59
C GLY A 121 11.28 -13.46 1.04
N PRO A 122 10.86 -14.64 1.53
CA PRO A 122 9.46 -14.91 1.87
C PRO A 122 8.98 -14.21 3.15
N PHE A 123 9.85 -13.50 3.87
CA PHE A 123 9.49 -12.80 5.11
C PHE A 123 8.97 -11.38 4.84
N SER A 124 9.22 -10.82 3.67
CA SER A 124 8.71 -9.50 3.28
C SER A 124 7.64 -9.59 2.20
N GLY A 125 6.59 -8.77 2.33
CA GLY A 125 5.58 -8.58 1.29
C GLY A 125 6.11 -7.88 0.03
N LEU A 126 7.35 -7.36 0.08
CA LEU A 126 8.08 -6.81 -1.07
C LEU A 126 9.16 -7.77 -1.58
N GLY A 127 9.27 -8.97 -1.01
CA GLY A 127 10.21 -9.99 -1.45
C GLY A 127 9.95 -10.47 -2.89
N GLU A 128 10.91 -11.19 -3.46
CA GLU A 128 10.80 -11.73 -4.82
C GLU A 128 9.63 -12.73 -4.96
N VAL A 129 9.45 -13.59 -3.96
CA VAL A 129 8.35 -14.56 -3.90
C VAL A 129 7.38 -14.15 -2.80
N ILE A 130 6.11 -14.00 -3.16
CA ILE A 130 5.04 -13.63 -2.24
C ILE A 130 3.97 -14.72 -2.19
N HIS A 131 3.46 -15.00 -0.99
CA HIS A 131 2.40 -15.98 -0.82
C HIS A 131 1.12 -15.47 -1.50
N ARG A 132 0.37 -16.39 -2.14
CA ARG A 132 -0.79 -16.01 -2.96
C ARG A 132 -1.88 -15.28 -2.17
N GLU A 133 -2.00 -15.60 -0.89
CA GLU A 133 -2.95 -15.01 0.03
C GLU A 133 -2.33 -13.94 0.96
N SER A 134 -1.13 -13.46 0.62
CA SER A 134 -0.49 -12.38 1.36
C SER A 134 -1.27 -11.07 1.19
N VAL A 135 -1.41 -10.32 2.27
CA VAL A 135 -1.92 -8.94 2.22
C VAL A 135 -1.06 -8.12 1.25
N PRO A 136 -1.65 -7.45 0.24
CA PRO A 136 -0.92 -6.60 -0.70
C PRO A 136 -0.38 -5.34 -0.01
N MET A 137 0.81 -4.89 -0.43
CA MET A 137 1.53 -3.78 0.23
C MET A 137 1.35 -2.43 -0.48
N HIS A 138 0.24 -2.20 -1.18
CA HIS A 138 0.08 -1.01 -2.04
C HIS A 138 0.15 0.31 -1.27
N THR A 139 -0.56 0.42 -0.14
CA THR A 139 -0.58 1.62 0.71
C THR A 139 0.79 1.92 1.30
N PHE A 140 1.44 0.89 1.86
CA PHE A 140 2.79 1.01 2.42
C PHE A 140 3.83 1.35 1.34
N ALA A 141 3.77 0.72 0.17
CA ALA A 141 4.67 1.02 -0.93
C ALA A 141 4.47 2.42 -1.51
N LYS A 142 3.25 2.97 -1.50
CA LYS A 142 2.97 4.36 -1.89
C LYS A 142 3.67 5.34 -0.94
N TYR A 143 3.64 5.05 0.37
CA TYR A 143 4.42 5.82 1.35
C TYR A 143 5.92 5.74 1.06
N LEU A 144 6.47 4.52 0.94
CA LEU A 144 7.90 4.33 0.65
C LEU A 144 8.31 5.03 -0.64
N PHE A 145 7.51 4.90 -1.71
CA PHE A 145 7.74 5.57 -2.98
C PHE A 145 7.83 7.08 -2.80
N THR A 146 6.84 7.70 -2.16
CA THR A 146 6.78 9.15 -1.97
C THR A 146 7.93 9.66 -1.10
N ALA A 147 8.26 8.92 -0.03
CA ALA A 147 9.32 9.26 0.90
C ALA A 147 10.72 9.09 0.28
N LEU A 148 10.94 8.09 -0.58
CA LEU A 148 12.23 7.83 -1.22
C LEU A 148 12.46 8.66 -2.49
N LEU A 149 11.41 9.03 -3.23
CA LEU A 149 11.51 9.63 -4.55
C LEU A 149 12.46 10.85 -4.62
N PRO A 150 12.47 11.79 -3.64
CA PRO A 150 13.39 12.93 -3.67
C PRO A 150 14.87 12.56 -3.45
N HIS A 151 15.15 11.38 -2.90
CA HIS A 151 16.49 10.98 -2.44
C HIS A 151 17.10 9.83 -3.27
N ASP A 152 16.27 8.88 -3.72
CA ASP A 152 16.66 7.71 -4.48
C ASP A 152 15.48 7.22 -5.33
N ALA A 153 15.34 7.83 -6.50
CA ALA A 153 14.23 7.53 -7.40
C ALA A 153 14.27 6.08 -7.91
N ASP A 154 15.45 5.50 -8.17
CA ASP A 154 15.54 4.12 -8.65
C ASP A 154 15.08 3.12 -7.59
N MET A 155 15.42 3.35 -6.32
CA MET A 155 14.90 2.56 -5.20
C MET A 155 13.39 2.73 -5.06
N ALA A 156 12.88 3.96 -5.14
CA ALA A 156 11.45 4.25 -5.05
C ALA A 156 10.66 3.45 -6.11
N TYR A 157 11.07 3.52 -7.38
CA TYR A 157 10.41 2.76 -8.45
C TYR A 157 10.55 1.25 -8.27
N LYS A 158 11.70 0.73 -7.84
CA LYS A 158 11.86 -0.70 -7.54
C LYS A 158 10.86 -1.19 -6.50
N VAL A 159 10.69 -0.46 -5.39
CA VAL A 159 9.73 -0.78 -4.33
C VAL A 159 8.29 -0.74 -4.86
N ALA A 160 7.91 0.34 -5.53
CA ALA A 160 6.55 0.54 -6.03
C ALA A 160 6.16 -0.51 -7.08
N LEU A 161 7.03 -0.75 -8.08
CA LEU A 161 6.80 -1.77 -9.11
C LEU A 161 6.68 -3.17 -8.53
N ARG A 162 7.47 -3.48 -7.48
CA ARG A 162 7.40 -4.76 -6.77
C ARG A 162 6.08 -4.92 -6.01
N ALA A 163 5.56 -3.84 -5.43
CA ALA A 163 4.30 -3.84 -4.71
C ALA A 163 3.06 -3.85 -5.61
N MET A 164 3.19 -3.56 -6.90
CA MET A 164 2.06 -3.60 -7.85
C MET A 164 1.45 -5.00 -7.99
N ARG A 165 2.18 -6.06 -7.65
CA ARG A 165 1.71 -7.45 -7.78
C ARG A 165 0.51 -7.72 -6.88
N LEU A 166 -0.47 -8.44 -7.40
CA LEU A 166 -1.66 -8.86 -6.67
C LEU A 166 -1.91 -10.38 -6.89
N PRO A 167 -1.09 -11.24 -6.25
CA PRO A 167 -1.03 -12.68 -6.54
C PRO A 167 -2.36 -13.42 -6.44
N VAL A 168 -3.27 -12.93 -5.60
CA VAL A 168 -4.60 -13.53 -5.40
C VAL A 168 -5.40 -13.63 -6.71
N LEU A 169 -5.15 -12.74 -7.69
CA LEU A 169 -5.84 -12.71 -8.98
C LEU A 169 -5.14 -13.53 -10.08
N GLU A 170 -3.87 -13.89 -9.91
CA GLU A 170 -3.03 -14.52 -10.95
C GLU A 170 -3.46 -15.97 -11.28
N SER A 171 -4.14 -16.68 -10.38
CA SER A 171 -4.56 -18.08 -10.62
C SER A 171 -5.76 -18.26 -11.55
N SER A 172 -6.43 -17.19 -11.97
CA SER A 172 -7.56 -17.29 -12.91
C SER A 172 -7.13 -17.64 -14.35
N ALA A 173 -5.86 -17.41 -14.70
CA ALA A 173 -5.39 -17.50 -16.08
C ALA A 173 -4.91 -18.91 -16.51
N GLY A 174 -4.87 -19.89 -15.61
CA GLY A 174 -4.18 -21.17 -15.85
C GLY A 174 -5.01 -22.46 -15.88
N SER A 175 -6.31 -22.44 -15.57
CA SER A 175 -7.10 -23.69 -15.49
C SER A 175 -7.85 -24.02 -16.80
N GLY A 176 -7.13 -23.96 -17.93
CA GLY A 176 -7.56 -24.54 -19.19
C GLY A 176 -6.99 -25.94 -19.35
N ASP A 177 -7.44 -26.90 -18.52
CA ASP A 177 -7.20 -28.31 -18.79
C ASP A 177 -8.52 -28.98 -19.18
N GLY A 178 -8.57 -29.45 -20.42
CA GLY A 178 -9.70 -30.16 -20.99
C GLY A 178 -9.65 -31.62 -20.56
N GLY A 179 -10.66 -32.07 -19.81
CA GLY A 179 -10.77 -33.48 -19.47
C GLY A 179 -11.93 -33.83 -18.54
N HIS A 180 -13.02 -34.30 -19.15
CA HIS A 180 -14.08 -35.18 -18.63
C HIS A 180 -15.36 -34.60 -17.96
N PRO A 181 -16.55 -35.09 -18.38
CA PRO A 181 -17.82 -34.80 -17.74
C PRO A 181 -18.14 -35.89 -16.72
N HIS A 182 -18.13 -35.54 -15.42
CA HIS A 182 -18.77 -36.38 -14.40
C HIS A 182 -19.73 -35.54 -13.55
N HIS A 183 -21.01 -35.92 -13.64
CA HIS A 183 -22.08 -35.51 -12.74
C HIS A 183 -21.75 -35.96 -11.31
N GLY A 184 -21.44 -34.99 -10.46
CA GLY A 184 -21.34 -35.14 -9.02
C GLY A 184 -21.55 -33.76 -8.41
N ILE A 185 -22.42 -33.67 -7.40
CA ILE A 185 -22.74 -32.41 -6.70
C ILE A 185 -21.44 -31.84 -6.12
N SER A 186 -20.89 -30.86 -6.83
CA SER A 186 -19.63 -30.21 -6.53
C SER A 186 -19.84 -29.16 -5.44
N ILE A 187 -19.79 -29.59 -4.18
CA ILE A 187 -19.44 -28.70 -3.06
C ILE A 187 -17.94 -28.39 -3.22
N VAL A 188 -17.59 -27.59 -4.22
CA VAL A 188 -16.28 -26.96 -4.29
C VAL A 188 -16.41 -25.68 -3.46
N PRO A 189 -15.74 -25.58 -2.29
CA PRO A 189 -15.62 -24.29 -1.63
C PRO A 189 -15.06 -23.31 -2.66
N SER A 190 -15.66 -22.12 -2.77
CA SER A 190 -15.23 -21.09 -3.73
C SER A 190 -13.70 -21.06 -3.79
N ARG A 191 -13.10 -21.31 -4.97
CA ARG A 191 -11.64 -21.40 -5.17
C ARG A 191 -10.87 -20.09 -4.93
N TYR A 192 -11.53 -19.10 -4.31
CA TYR A 192 -10.97 -17.83 -3.92
C TYR A 192 -11.26 -17.59 -2.44
N PRO A 193 -10.24 -17.23 -1.65
CA PRO A 193 -10.49 -16.70 -0.32
C PRO A 193 -11.43 -15.49 -0.45
N ARG A 194 -12.43 -15.41 0.43
CA ARG A 194 -13.41 -14.30 0.41
C ARG A 194 -12.74 -13.02 0.92
N TRP A 195 -12.08 -12.30 0.02
CA TRP A 195 -11.46 -11.01 0.30
C TRP A 195 -12.50 -9.92 0.08
N PHE A 196 -13.23 -9.60 1.14
CA PHE A 196 -14.28 -8.59 1.10
C PHE A 196 -13.72 -7.18 0.87
N THR A 197 -12.45 -6.95 1.23
CA THR A 197 -11.73 -5.70 1.02
C THR A 197 -11.04 -5.61 -0.36
N LEU A 198 -11.25 -6.58 -1.26
CA LEU A 198 -10.56 -6.61 -2.56
C LEU A 198 -10.71 -5.31 -3.35
N GLY A 199 -11.93 -4.75 -3.43
CA GLY A 199 -12.15 -3.49 -4.15
C GLY A 199 -11.38 -2.31 -3.55
N HIS A 200 -11.17 -2.29 -2.23
CA HIS A 200 -10.33 -1.29 -1.57
C HIS A 200 -8.85 -1.49 -1.94
N LEU A 201 -8.36 -2.73 -1.93
CA LEU A 201 -6.99 -3.06 -2.31
C LEU A 201 -6.70 -2.70 -3.78
N GLU A 202 -7.63 -2.99 -4.70
CA GLU A 202 -7.52 -2.59 -6.10
C GLU A 202 -7.49 -1.06 -6.25
N SER A 203 -8.26 -0.31 -5.44
CA SER A 203 -8.18 1.16 -5.42
C SER A 203 -6.81 1.65 -4.97
N GLN A 204 -6.22 1.05 -3.92
CA GLN A 204 -4.86 1.40 -3.47
C GLN A 204 -3.80 1.04 -4.52
N GLN A 205 -3.96 -0.08 -5.24
CA GLN A 205 -3.11 -0.45 -6.37
C GLN A 205 -3.17 0.61 -7.49
N CYS A 206 -4.37 1.08 -7.80
CA CYS A 206 -4.59 2.15 -8.78
C CYS A 206 -3.97 3.48 -8.33
N GLU A 207 -4.07 3.84 -7.05
CA GLU A 207 -3.45 5.06 -6.52
C GLU A 207 -1.92 5.01 -6.58
N LEU A 208 -1.32 3.86 -6.26
CA LEU A 208 0.12 3.64 -6.39
C LEU A 208 0.58 3.82 -7.85
N ALA A 209 -0.15 3.24 -8.81
CA ALA A 209 0.12 3.40 -10.23
C ALA A 209 0.00 4.86 -10.70
N SER A 210 -1.04 5.57 -10.30
CA SER A 210 -1.25 6.99 -10.64
C SER A 210 -0.13 7.87 -10.08
N THR A 211 0.34 7.58 -8.86
CA THR A 211 1.48 8.26 -8.23
C THR A 211 2.76 8.03 -9.03
N MET A 212 3.04 6.80 -9.46
CA MET A 212 4.21 6.48 -10.28
C MET A 212 4.17 7.16 -11.66
N LEU A 213 3.00 7.20 -12.32
CA LEU A 213 2.82 7.89 -13.60
C LEU A 213 3.08 9.38 -13.49
N THR A 214 2.57 10.01 -12.43
CA THR A 214 2.79 11.44 -12.14
C THR A 214 4.28 11.73 -11.95
N ALA A 215 4.96 10.91 -11.16
CA ALA A 215 6.40 11.06 -10.89
C ALA A 215 7.30 10.74 -12.09
N ALA A 216 6.82 9.93 -13.05
CA ALA A 216 7.59 9.54 -14.23
C ALA A 216 7.46 10.55 -15.38
N LYS A 217 6.75 11.66 -15.18
CA LYS A 217 6.59 12.71 -16.20
C LYS A 217 7.95 13.18 -16.71
N GLY A 218 8.13 13.17 -18.03
CA GLY A 218 9.40 13.51 -18.68
C GLY A 218 10.46 12.40 -18.69
N ASP A 219 10.21 11.24 -18.06
CA ASP A 219 11.08 10.07 -18.11
C ASP A 219 10.41 8.93 -18.89
N MET A 220 10.75 8.84 -20.18
CA MET A 220 10.17 7.86 -21.09
C MET A 220 10.43 6.41 -20.65
N LEU A 221 11.59 6.11 -20.06
CA LEU A 221 11.92 4.74 -19.66
C LEU A 221 11.04 4.33 -18.48
N ARG A 222 10.95 5.19 -17.46
CA ARG A 222 10.09 4.94 -16.30
C ARG A 222 8.62 4.85 -16.68
N LEU A 223 8.15 5.71 -17.58
CA LEU A 223 6.77 5.64 -18.07
C LEU A 223 6.45 4.30 -18.74
N ARG A 224 7.35 3.78 -19.59
CA ARG A 224 7.19 2.45 -20.20
C ARG A 224 7.16 1.35 -19.16
N THR A 225 8.07 1.36 -18.21
CA THR A 225 8.10 0.34 -17.13
C THR A 225 6.84 0.39 -16.26
N VAL A 226 6.33 1.58 -15.93
CA VAL A 226 5.09 1.74 -15.18
C VAL A 226 3.88 1.26 -15.99
N LEU A 227 3.83 1.58 -17.28
CA LEU A 227 2.78 1.10 -18.19
C LEU A 227 2.75 -0.42 -18.27
N GLU A 228 3.90 -1.07 -18.47
CA GLU A 228 4.02 -2.53 -18.48
C GLU A 228 3.55 -3.13 -17.14
N ALA A 229 3.91 -2.51 -16.01
CA ALA A 229 3.47 -2.96 -14.70
C ALA A 229 1.95 -2.80 -14.50
N ILE A 230 1.35 -1.72 -14.98
CA ILE A 230 -0.11 -1.52 -14.97
C ILE A 230 -0.79 -2.60 -15.81
N GLN A 231 -0.33 -2.78 -17.05
CA GLN A 231 -0.89 -3.75 -17.99
C GLN A 231 -0.85 -5.18 -17.44
N LYS A 232 0.22 -5.52 -16.72
CA LYS A 232 0.42 -6.85 -16.12
C LYS A 232 -0.39 -7.08 -14.85
N ASN A 233 -0.50 -6.09 -13.96
CA ASN A 233 -0.96 -6.35 -12.59
C ASN A 233 -2.36 -5.81 -12.27
N ILE A 234 -2.87 -4.83 -13.03
CA ILE A 234 -4.21 -4.27 -12.82
C ILE A 234 -5.19 -5.01 -13.73
N HIS A 235 -6.18 -5.66 -13.13
CA HIS A 235 -7.13 -6.51 -13.85
C HIS A 235 -8.51 -5.87 -14.03
N SER A 236 -8.75 -4.73 -13.36
CA SER A 236 -10.00 -4.00 -13.43
C SER A 236 -9.99 -2.99 -14.59
N SER A 237 -10.83 -3.23 -15.60
CA SER A 237 -10.95 -2.32 -16.76
C SER A 237 -11.40 -0.91 -16.38
N SER A 238 -12.19 -0.75 -15.31
CA SER A 238 -12.56 0.57 -14.79
C SER A 238 -11.37 1.30 -14.16
N LEU A 239 -10.46 0.60 -13.49
CA LEU A 239 -9.27 1.22 -12.90
C LEU A 239 -8.23 1.58 -13.97
N ILE A 240 -8.04 0.72 -14.97
CA ILE A 240 -7.19 1.05 -16.12
C ILE A 240 -7.74 2.28 -16.85
N PHE A 241 -9.06 2.38 -17.02
CA PHE A 241 -9.66 3.57 -17.64
C PHE A 241 -9.45 4.83 -16.80
N LYS A 242 -9.60 4.75 -15.48
CA LYS A 242 -9.27 5.85 -14.56
C LYS A 242 -7.81 6.28 -14.72
N LEU A 243 -6.87 5.33 -14.78
CA LEU A 243 -5.44 5.62 -14.98
C LEU A 243 -5.16 6.27 -16.33
N ALA A 244 -5.86 5.86 -17.39
CA ALA A 244 -5.77 6.49 -18.70
C ALA A 244 -6.21 7.96 -18.63
N GLN A 245 -7.32 8.24 -17.93
CA GLN A 245 -7.82 9.60 -17.71
C GLN A 245 -6.85 10.45 -16.87
N ASP A 246 -6.30 9.89 -15.79
CA ASP A 246 -5.31 10.55 -14.95
C ASP A 246 -4.04 10.89 -15.77
N ALA A 247 -3.51 9.93 -16.53
CA ALA A 247 -2.35 10.13 -17.40
C ALA A 247 -2.59 11.25 -18.43
N PHE A 248 -3.75 11.25 -19.10
CA PHE A 248 -4.11 12.29 -20.06
C PHE A 248 -4.18 13.68 -19.41
N LYS A 249 -4.76 13.77 -18.22
CA LYS A 249 -4.84 15.03 -17.45
C LYS A 249 -3.45 15.55 -17.08
N ILE A 250 -2.54 14.67 -16.68
CA ILE A 250 -1.14 15.04 -16.36
C ILE A 250 -0.39 15.48 -17.64
N ALA A 251 -0.74 14.88 -18.78
CA ALA A 251 -0.13 15.13 -20.07
C ALA A 251 -0.60 16.44 -20.72
N THR A 252 -1.78 16.96 -20.35
CA THR A 252 -2.40 18.17 -20.92
C THR A 252 -2.59 19.29 -19.88
N PRO A 253 -1.50 19.78 -19.27
CA PRO A 253 -1.57 20.93 -18.35
C PRO A 253 -2.02 22.21 -19.08
N ALA A 254 -2.76 23.08 -18.41
CA ALA A 254 -3.29 24.31 -19.01
C ALA A 254 -2.20 25.29 -19.52
N ASP A 255 -1.05 25.33 -18.83
CA ASP A 255 -0.02 26.35 -19.04
C ASP A 255 1.22 25.83 -19.78
N ASN A 256 1.28 24.53 -20.13
CA ASN A 256 2.46 23.92 -20.75
C ASN A 256 2.05 23.10 -21.98
N PRO A 257 2.97 22.89 -22.95
CA PRO A 257 2.69 22.03 -24.09
C PRO A 257 2.38 20.59 -23.64
N PRO A 258 1.61 19.84 -24.44
CA PRO A 258 1.26 18.47 -24.10
C PRO A 258 2.49 17.56 -24.02
N ASP A 259 2.53 16.68 -23.02
CA ASP A 259 3.54 15.62 -22.95
C ASP A 259 3.11 14.45 -23.84
N ILE A 260 3.68 14.41 -25.05
CA ILE A 260 3.39 13.39 -26.06
C ILE A 260 3.67 11.97 -25.52
N THR A 261 4.71 11.80 -24.69
CA THR A 261 5.05 10.48 -24.15
C THR A 261 3.96 9.97 -23.21
N LEU A 262 3.43 10.85 -22.36
CA LEU A 262 2.38 10.51 -21.42
C LEU A 262 1.00 10.39 -22.10
N LEU A 263 0.76 11.16 -23.17
CA LEU A 263 -0.41 10.97 -24.04
C LEU A 263 -0.40 9.59 -24.71
N ASN A 264 0.77 9.10 -25.16
CA ASN A 264 0.90 7.74 -25.69
C ASN A 264 0.59 6.69 -24.62
N VAL A 265 1.08 6.86 -23.38
CA VAL A 265 0.72 5.98 -22.26
C VAL A 265 -0.79 5.98 -22.01
N ALA A 266 -1.43 7.15 -21.98
CA ALA A 266 -2.88 7.27 -21.81
C ALA A 266 -3.65 6.54 -22.93
N LEU A 267 -3.19 6.68 -24.18
CA LEU A 267 -3.76 6.00 -25.34
C LEU A 267 -3.62 4.47 -25.23
N GLU A 268 -2.44 3.98 -24.88
CA GLU A 268 -2.17 2.54 -24.73
C GLU A 268 -3.05 1.90 -23.64
N LEU A 269 -3.19 2.56 -22.50
CA LEU A 269 -4.11 2.13 -21.43
C LEU A 269 -5.57 2.10 -21.92
N GLY A 270 -6.02 3.14 -22.61
CA GLY A 270 -7.37 3.18 -23.17
C GLY A 270 -7.62 2.07 -24.20
N LEU A 271 -6.62 1.76 -25.05
CA LEU A 271 -6.70 0.64 -26.00
C LEU A 271 -6.79 -0.71 -25.27
N GLN A 272 -6.07 -0.89 -24.16
CA GLN A 272 -6.20 -2.09 -23.32
C GLN A 272 -7.63 -2.25 -22.80
N VAL A 273 -8.23 -1.18 -22.28
CA VAL A 273 -9.63 -1.20 -21.80
C VAL A 273 -10.59 -1.61 -22.92
N MET A 274 -10.39 -1.11 -24.14
CA MET A 274 -11.18 -1.53 -25.30
C MET A 274 -11.08 -3.02 -25.56
N ARG A 275 -9.87 -3.59 -25.55
CA ARG A 275 -9.65 -5.04 -25.71
C ARG A 275 -10.37 -5.84 -24.63
N MET A 276 -10.29 -5.41 -23.37
CA MET A 276 -10.94 -6.10 -22.24
C MET A 276 -12.47 -6.04 -22.28
N THR A 277 -13.05 -5.01 -22.91
CA THR A 277 -14.50 -4.77 -22.94
C THR A 277 -15.15 -5.11 -24.30
N LEU A 278 -14.40 -5.76 -25.21
CA LEU A 278 -14.87 -6.10 -26.57
C LEU A 278 -16.19 -6.87 -26.59
N SER A 279 -16.42 -7.78 -25.65
CA SER A 279 -17.64 -8.60 -25.55
C SER A 279 -18.79 -7.92 -24.80
N THR A 280 -18.52 -6.82 -24.09
CA THR A 280 -19.51 -6.15 -23.23
C THR A 280 -19.89 -4.79 -23.81
N LEU A 281 -21.03 -4.72 -24.50
CA LEU A 281 -21.58 -3.47 -25.01
C LEU A 281 -22.35 -2.74 -23.90
N ASN A 282 -21.68 -1.81 -23.22
CA ASN A 282 -22.29 -0.91 -22.24
C ASN A 282 -22.10 0.55 -22.65
N TRP A 283 -22.88 1.47 -22.05
CA TRP A 283 -22.77 2.91 -22.32
C TRP A 283 -21.35 3.45 -22.05
N ARG A 284 -20.64 2.86 -21.07
CA ARG A 284 -19.26 3.20 -20.73
C ARG A 284 -18.32 2.97 -21.92
N ARG A 285 -18.50 1.90 -22.70
CA ARG A 285 -17.71 1.67 -23.91
C ARG A 285 -17.85 2.81 -24.93
N ARG A 286 -19.05 3.37 -25.12
CA ARG A 286 -19.23 4.51 -26.03
C ARG A 286 -18.50 5.76 -25.53
N GLU A 287 -18.56 6.03 -24.23
CA GLU A 287 -17.81 7.13 -23.60
C GLU A 287 -16.31 6.94 -23.74
N MET A 288 -15.80 5.75 -23.44
CA MET A 288 -14.39 5.41 -23.61
C MET A 288 -13.92 5.55 -25.07
N VAL A 289 -14.73 5.13 -26.05
CA VAL A 289 -14.41 5.31 -27.48
C VAL A 289 -14.32 6.79 -27.84
N ARG A 290 -15.29 7.62 -27.41
CA ARG A 290 -15.23 9.07 -27.65
C ARG A 290 -14.00 9.71 -26.99
N TRP A 291 -13.70 9.29 -25.77
CA TRP A 291 -12.52 9.76 -25.04
C TRP A 291 -11.21 9.35 -25.73
N LEU A 292 -11.13 8.12 -26.25
CA LEU A 292 -9.99 7.63 -27.02
C LEU A 292 -9.76 8.40 -28.31
N VAL A 293 -10.83 8.75 -29.04
CA VAL A 293 -10.73 9.61 -30.24
C VAL A 293 -10.15 10.97 -29.87
N THR A 294 -10.55 11.53 -28.73
CA THR A 294 -9.99 12.79 -28.22
C THR A 294 -8.49 12.63 -27.93
N CYS A 295 -8.09 11.57 -27.23
CA CYS A 295 -6.67 11.28 -26.95
C CYS A 295 -5.84 11.10 -28.23
N ALA A 296 -6.34 10.32 -29.19
CA ALA A 296 -5.66 10.09 -30.46
C ALA A 296 -5.50 11.38 -31.28
N THR A 297 -6.49 12.28 -31.20
CA THR A 297 -6.41 13.59 -31.84
C THR A 297 -5.33 14.46 -31.22
N GLU A 298 -5.19 14.45 -29.89
CA GLU A 298 -4.12 15.21 -29.20
C GLU A 298 -2.72 14.61 -29.45
N VAL A 299 -2.59 13.29 -29.59
CA VAL A 299 -1.31 12.64 -29.95
C VAL A 299 -0.89 12.98 -31.39
N GLY A 300 -1.85 13.15 -32.30
CA GLY A 300 -1.61 13.39 -33.73
C GLY A 300 -1.40 14.86 -34.12
N LYS A 301 -1.46 15.80 -33.18
CA LYS A 301 -1.12 17.22 -33.38
C LYS A 301 0.39 17.42 -33.29
#